data_AF-A0A5E4K4S9-F1
#
_entry.id   AF-A0A5E4K4S9-F1
#
_cell.length_a   1.000
_cell.length_b   1.000
_cell.length_c   1.000
_cell.angle_alpha   90.00
_cell.angle_beta   90.00
_cell.angle_gamma   90.00
#
_symmetry.space_group_name_H-M   'P 1'
#
loop_
_entity.id
_entity.type
_entity.pdbx_description
1 polymer ?
#
loop_
_entity_poly.entity_id
_entity_poly.type
_entity_poly.pdbx_seq_one_letter_code
_entity_poly.pdbx_strand_id
1 'polypeptide(L)'
;MLGIILLSGEVSAQTISSCTTISSGGNYVLGTDIKNNAGATCINIASNDVIFDGGGHTITGNGTGNGVYINNVRGIIVHNLNIRNFHNGIYLANSWGNNLASNTASSNNWHGIVLENSWNNDLADNTASSNRGSGFYLSNSWNNSLAYNIAISNGQNGFYLMDSWKNNLGNNLTDNTAGSNNQSGIYLLNSWNSNLANNAVELNNQSGAYLVNSWNSNLANNTISSNKQSGVYLEDSWNSNVYNNVFNNTNNFQIIRSKNSKWNLPKTPGKNIVGGFFLGGNFWANPMGTGFSQTCKDADGDGICDSPYVLDNSNIDRLPLALWVSTSGTTSTPVSTSTPTSSPGSTPTVTPTSTATSISTSIPTSTATSSPASTSTPTGTSSQPANSTPIPNSTNTSDITLSTAANASDGSGEGSGCGGGAITRENLNNIKQHESKEMQISAGAIIYRFTTLDIVKEAGFTANTDEGCVMARAEVLKGRPTRATSDVPDAIYFNIWIGAPEYGESSKIGAPYIVFSVPDEKDNETVNLLMLKDSWIDLKTEKIGPGTYKAYTRGFGSFAIARTHVKLSKILPEVLTSSAVSPAVTVVADVSAPLKPINLALILVLLGVLTAVVYLLRRLKIQK
;
A
#
# COMPACT_ATOMS: atom_id res chain seq x y z
N MET A 1 -15.36 11.03 -56.55
CA MET A 1 -16.24 11.75 -55.60
C MET A 1 -16.77 10.74 -54.60
N LEU A 2 -16.10 10.63 -53.45
CA LEU A 2 -16.52 9.81 -52.31
C LEU A 2 -15.74 10.36 -51.12
N GLY A 3 -16.39 11.25 -50.37
CA GLY A 3 -15.77 11.91 -49.23
C GLY A 3 -15.77 10.95 -48.04
N ILE A 4 -14.58 10.65 -47.50
CA ILE A 4 -14.48 10.06 -46.18
C ILE A 4 -14.87 11.15 -45.18
N ILE A 5 -16.04 11.01 -44.57
CA ILE A 5 -16.49 11.90 -43.50
C ILE A 5 -15.64 11.58 -42.27
N LEU A 6 -14.65 12.43 -42.01
CA LEU A 6 -13.96 12.47 -40.73
C LEU A 6 -14.94 12.97 -39.66
N LEU A 7 -15.60 12.03 -38.98
CA LEU A 7 -16.29 12.31 -37.72
C LEU A 7 -15.26 12.47 -36.59
N SER A 8 -14.49 13.56 -36.64
CA SER A 8 -13.75 14.07 -35.48
C SER A 8 -14.74 14.77 -34.54
N GLY A 9 -15.65 13.98 -33.98
CA GLY A 9 -16.54 14.44 -32.91
C GLY A 9 -15.76 14.50 -31.61
N GLU A 10 -15.24 15.67 -31.25
CA GLU A 10 -14.94 15.95 -29.85
C GLU A 10 -16.25 15.79 -29.06
N VAL A 11 -16.32 14.77 -28.20
CA VAL A 11 -17.47 14.59 -27.30
C VAL A 11 -17.39 15.65 -26.22
N SER A 12 -17.94 16.82 -26.54
CA SER A 12 -18.08 17.96 -25.64
C SER A 12 -18.73 17.50 -24.33
N ALA A 13 -18.05 17.71 -23.21
CA ALA A 13 -18.54 17.29 -21.91
C ALA A 13 -19.73 18.15 -21.47
N GLN A 14 -20.73 17.51 -20.86
CA GLN A 14 -21.92 18.19 -20.35
C GLN A 14 -21.61 18.81 -18.98
N THR A 15 -21.76 20.13 -18.85
CA THR A 15 -21.54 20.82 -17.58
C THR A 15 -22.70 20.59 -16.61
N ILE A 16 -22.40 20.07 -15.43
CA ILE A 16 -23.32 19.98 -14.28
C ILE A 16 -23.09 21.19 -13.37
N SER A 17 -24.17 21.84 -12.93
CA SER A 17 -24.14 22.98 -11.99
C SER A 17 -25.09 22.85 -10.80
N SER A 18 -25.79 21.72 -10.68
CA SER A 18 -26.73 21.41 -9.60
C SER A 18 -26.85 19.89 -9.42
N CYS A 19 -27.43 19.46 -8.30
CA CYS A 19 -27.75 18.04 -8.08
C CYS A 19 -28.65 17.51 -9.21
N THR A 20 -28.31 16.33 -9.74
CA THR A 20 -28.94 15.78 -10.95
C THR A 20 -28.84 14.25 -11.01
N THR A 21 -29.60 13.64 -11.92
CA THR A 21 -29.40 12.24 -12.33
C THR A 21 -28.74 12.21 -13.71
N ILE A 22 -27.60 11.53 -13.81
CA ILE A 22 -26.94 11.22 -15.08
C ILE A 22 -27.56 9.92 -15.62
N SER A 23 -28.45 10.05 -16.62
CA SER A 23 -29.23 8.95 -17.20
C SER A 23 -28.71 8.47 -18.56
N SER A 24 -27.72 9.13 -19.15
CA SER A 24 -27.03 8.73 -20.38
C SER A 24 -25.52 8.62 -20.16
N GLY A 25 -24.87 7.65 -20.83
CA GLY A 25 -23.42 7.56 -20.90
C GLY A 25 -22.80 8.78 -21.61
N GLY A 26 -21.51 9.03 -21.36
CA GLY A 26 -20.76 10.17 -21.89
C GLY A 26 -19.97 10.95 -20.85
N ASN A 27 -19.45 12.10 -21.26
CA ASN A 27 -18.56 12.93 -20.46
C ASN A 27 -19.32 14.05 -19.75
N TYR A 28 -19.06 14.22 -18.46
CA TYR A 28 -19.68 15.21 -17.59
C TYR A 28 -18.61 15.93 -16.76
N VAL A 29 -18.76 17.24 -16.60
CA VAL A 29 -17.86 18.06 -15.78
C VAL A 29 -18.68 18.86 -14.78
N LEU A 30 -18.30 18.83 -13.50
CA LEU A 30 -18.86 19.72 -12.49
C LEU A 30 -18.30 21.13 -12.71
N GLY A 31 -19.16 22.10 -13.05
CA GLY A 31 -18.74 23.48 -13.38
C GLY A 31 -18.78 24.47 -12.22
N THR A 32 -19.25 24.05 -11.04
CA THR A 32 -19.32 24.87 -9.83
C THR A 32 -19.49 23.99 -8.60
N ASP A 33 -19.10 24.49 -7.43
CA ASP A 33 -19.49 23.93 -6.15
C ASP A 33 -21.04 23.87 -6.02
N ILE A 34 -21.54 22.79 -5.41
CA ILE A 34 -22.97 22.55 -5.16
C ILE A 34 -23.24 22.54 -3.65
N LYS A 35 -24.36 23.13 -3.23
CA LYS A 35 -24.93 22.99 -1.88
C LYS A 35 -26.29 22.31 -1.94
N ASN A 36 -26.35 21.06 -1.49
CA ASN A 36 -27.56 20.25 -1.43
C ASN A 36 -28.24 20.39 -0.06
N ASN A 37 -29.21 21.30 0.02
CA ASN A 37 -30.04 21.50 1.21
C ASN A 37 -31.26 20.55 1.27
N ALA A 38 -31.53 19.78 0.21
CA ALA A 38 -32.75 18.98 0.09
C ALA A 38 -32.68 17.63 0.83
N GLY A 39 -31.49 17.19 1.22
CA GLY A 39 -31.28 15.97 2.02
C GLY A 39 -31.40 14.64 1.27
N ALA A 40 -31.71 14.67 -0.03
CA ALA A 40 -31.62 13.53 -0.93
C ALA A 40 -30.18 13.36 -1.47
N THR A 41 -29.95 12.29 -2.24
CA THR A 41 -28.72 12.13 -3.03
C THR A 41 -28.50 13.32 -3.97
N CYS A 42 -27.26 13.80 -4.12
CA CYS A 42 -26.98 14.92 -5.03
C CYS A 42 -26.72 14.50 -6.48
N ILE A 43 -25.71 13.65 -6.73
CA ILE A 43 -25.44 13.12 -8.07
C ILE A 43 -25.80 11.64 -8.09
N ASN A 44 -26.73 11.27 -8.96
CA ASN A 44 -27.17 9.89 -9.15
C ASN A 44 -26.74 9.41 -10.55
N ILE A 45 -25.80 8.47 -10.62
CA ILE A 45 -25.30 7.90 -11.88
C ILE A 45 -26.07 6.62 -12.16
N ALA A 46 -26.93 6.67 -13.19
CA ALA A 46 -27.90 5.64 -13.53
C ALA A 46 -27.78 5.16 -14.99
N SER A 47 -26.65 5.46 -15.64
CA SER A 47 -26.27 4.97 -16.96
C SER A 47 -24.86 4.39 -16.92
N ASN A 48 -24.56 3.41 -17.77
CA ASN A 48 -23.20 2.90 -17.95
C ASN A 48 -22.32 3.93 -18.67
N ASP A 49 -21.01 3.70 -18.62
CA ASP A 49 -20.03 4.39 -19.49
C ASP A 49 -20.07 5.94 -19.32
N VAL A 50 -20.17 6.38 -18.06
CA VAL A 50 -20.17 7.81 -17.64
C VAL A 50 -18.80 8.19 -17.11
N ILE A 51 -18.21 9.26 -17.65
CA ILE A 51 -17.08 9.95 -17.04
C ILE A 51 -17.60 11.20 -16.34
N PHE A 52 -17.35 11.34 -15.04
CA PHE A 52 -17.70 12.52 -14.25
C PHE A 52 -16.44 13.12 -13.60
N ASP A 53 -15.93 14.19 -14.21
CA ASP A 53 -14.83 15.00 -13.66
C ASP A 53 -15.40 16.07 -12.73
N GLY A 54 -15.00 16.02 -11.46
CA GLY A 54 -15.33 17.01 -10.46
C GLY A 54 -14.60 18.35 -10.64
N GLY A 55 -13.52 18.41 -11.42
CA GLY A 55 -12.74 19.63 -11.64
C GLY A 55 -12.12 20.23 -10.36
N GLY A 56 -12.09 19.50 -9.24
CA GLY A 56 -11.75 20.01 -7.91
C GLY A 56 -12.91 20.67 -7.16
N HIS A 57 -14.09 20.78 -7.75
CA HIS A 57 -15.26 21.41 -7.13
C HIS A 57 -15.83 20.60 -5.96
N THR A 58 -16.51 21.31 -5.05
CA THR A 58 -17.11 20.69 -3.86
C THR A 58 -18.62 20.49 -3.97
N ILE A 59 -19.08 19.27 -3.71
CA ILE A 59 -20.47 18.95 -3.40
C ILE A 59 -20.64 18.91 -1.88
N THR A 60 -21.54 19.76 -1.35
CA THR A 60 -21.82 19.89 0.09
C THR A 60 -23.24 19.44 0.39
N GLY A 61 -23.44 18.48 1.30
CA GLY A 61 -24.75 18.08 1.79
C GLY A 61 -25.19 18.78 3.09
N ASN A 62 -26.31 18.32 3.65
CA ASN A 62 -26.88 18.77 4.92
C ASN A 62 -26.83 17.71 6.04
N GLY A 63 -26.15 16.58 5.80
CA GLY A 63 -26.00 15.46 6.71
C GLY A 63 -26.79 14.20 6.35
N THR A 64 -27.62 14.23 5.31
CA THR A 64 -28.39 13.06 4.82
C THR A 64 -28.13 12.79 3.32
N GLY A 65 -28.60 11.65 2.81
CA GLY A 65 -28.41 11.25 1.41
C GLY A 65 -26.96 10.92 1.05
N ASN A 66 -26.70 10.64 -0.23
CA ASN A 66 -25.35 10.38 -0.75
C ASN A 66 -24.82 11.57 -1.57
N GLY A 67 -23.52 11.86 -1.51
CA GLY A 67 -22.93 12.89 -2.38
C GLY A 67 -22.97 12.47 -3.85
N VAL A 68 -22.39 11.30 -4.13
CA VAL A 68 -22.51 10.57 -5.40
C VAL A 68 -23.05 9.17 -5.12
N TYR A 69 -24.05 8.74 -5.87
CA TYR A 69 -24.60 7.39 -5.84
C TYR A 69 -24.45 6.74 -7.22
N ILE A 70 -23.94 5.52 -7.25
CA ILE A 70 -23.67 4.72 -8.45
C ILE A 70 -24.38 3.39 -8.22
N ASN A 71 -25.39 3.05 -9.03
CA ASN A 71 -26.25 1.90 -8.75
C ASN A 71 -26.56 1.06 -9.99
N ASN A 72 -26.25 -0.24 -9.92
CA ASN A 72 -26.49 -1.22 -10.98
C ASN A 72 -25.93 -0.79 -12.35
N VAL A 73 -24.69 -0.25 -12.35
CA VAL A 73 -24.00 0.24 -13.55
C VAL A 73 -22.52 -0.17 -13.58
N ARG A 74 -21.93 -0.05 -14.78
CA ARG A 74 -20.52 -0.36 -15.09
C ARG A 74 -19.87 0.70 -15.97
N GLY A 75 -18.54 0.72 -16.01
CA GLY A 75 -17.78 1.63 -16.86
C GLY A 75 -17.80 3.09 -16.37
N ILE A 76 -18.17 3.32 -15.10
CA ILE A 76 -18.21 4.67 -14.53
C ILE A 76 -16.80 5.09 -14.11
N ILE A 77 -16.40 6.30 -14.49
CA ILE A 77 -15.20 6.96 -13.98
C ILE A 77 -15.64 8.20 -13.20
N VAL A 78 -15.37 8.26 -11.89
CA VAL A 78 -15.61 9.44 -11.05
C VAL A 78 -14.29 9.94 -10.50
N HIS A 79 -13.94 11.20 -10.78
CA HIS A 79 -12.67 11.75 -10.31
C HIS A 79 -12.69 13.22 -9.92
N ASN A 80 -11.68 13.66 -9.18
CA ASN A 80 -11.45 15.06 -8.78
C ASN A 80 -12.61 15.73 -8.00
N LEU A 81 -13.47 14.97 -7.30
CA LEU A 81 -14.55 15.56 -6.49
C LEU A 81 -14.12 15.80 -5.04
N ASN A 82 -14.51 16.95 -4.49
CA ASN A 82 -14.59 17.15 -3.05
C ASN A 82 -16.04 16.92 -2.59
N ILE A 83 -16.26 16.06 -1.60
CA ILE A 83 -17.60 15.65 -1.15
C ILE A 83 -17.65 15.68 0.38
N ARG A 84 -18.59 16.45 0.95
CA ARG A 84 -18.70 16.60 2.40
C ARG A 84 -20.12 16.82 2.90
N ASN A 85 -20.34 16.51 4.17
CA ASN A 85 -21.61 16.65 4.89
C ASN A 85 -22.78 15.87 4.26
N PHE A 86 -22.56 14.66 3.74
CA PHE A 86 -23.62 13.71 3.37
C PHE A 86 -23.81 12.64 4.44
N HIS A 87 -24.75 11.70 4.27
CA HIS A 87 -24.72 10.45 5.04
C HIS A 87 -23.52 9.62 4.60
N ASN A 88 -23.41 9.32 3.29
CA ASN A 88 -22.20 8.76 2.69
C ASN A 88 -21.65 9.71 1.61
N GLY A 89 -20.33 9.80 1.47
CA GLY A 89 -19.70 10.62 0.42
C GLY A 89 -19.96 10.07 -0.98
N ILE A 90 -19.35 8.94 -1.31
CA ILE A 90 -19.61 8.17 -2.53
C ILE A 90 -20.14 6.80 -2.15
N TYR A 91 -21.17 6.30 -2.85
CA TYR A 91 -21.75 4.97 -2.59
C TYR A 91 -22.03 4.24 -3.91
N LEU A 92 -21.35 3.11 -4.09
CA LEU A 92 -21.56 2.11 -5.14
C LEU A 92 -22.46 1.01 -4.59
N ALA A 93 -23.56 0.72 -5.26
CA ALA A 93 -24.44 -0.41 -4.96
C ALA A 93 -24.59 -1.29 -6.21
N ASN A 94 -24.41 -2.61 -6.05
CA ASN A 94 -24.61 -3.60 -7.12
C ASN A 94 -23.84 -3.28 -8.42
N SER A 95 -22.66 -2.65 -8.32
CA SER A 95 -21.95 -2.03 -9.45
C SER A 95 -20.55 -2.63 -9.64
N TRP A 96 -20.10 -2.74 -10.89
CA TRP A 96 -18.84 -3.39 -11.23
C TRP A 96 -18.10 -2.74 -12.39
N GLY A 97 -16.77 -2.91 -12.47
CA GLY A 97 -15.98 -2.34 -13.57
C GLY A 97 -15.96 -0.81 -13.56
N ASN A 98 -15.89 -0.20 -12.39
CA ASN A 98 -15.88 1.26 -12.21
C ASN A 98 -14.55 1.74 -11.60
N ASN A 99 -14.18 2.97 -11.92
CA ASN A 99 -12.97 3.64 -11.45
C ASN A 99 -13.34 4.89 -10.62
N LEU A 100 -12.89 4.94 -9.37
CA LEU A 100 -12.92 6.13 -8.52
C LEU A 100 -11.48 6.61 -8.31
N ALA A 101 -11.13 7.79 -8.83
CA ALA A 101 -9.77 8.32 -8.76
C ALA A 101 -9.70 9.72 -8.14
N SER A 102 -8.76 9.97 -7.23
CA SER A 102 -8.47 11.34 -6.73
C SER A 102 -9.67 12.09 -6.12
N ASN A 103 -10.63 11.37 -5.50
CA ASN A 103 -11.78 11.99 -4.82
C ASN A 103 -11.50 12.17 -3.32
N THR A 104 -12.04 13.23 -2.73
CA THR A 104 -11.99 13.48 -1.28
C THR A 104 -13.39 13.39 -0.67
N ALA A 105 -13.67 12.32 0.07
CA ALA A 105 -14.91 12.14 0.82
C ALA A 105 -14.67 12.41 2.31
N SER A 106 -15.09 13.59 2.79
CA SER A 106 -14.73 14.09 4.12
C SER A 106 -15.92 14.55 4.96
N SER A 107 -15.81 14.43 6.29
CA SER A 107 -16.82 14.94 7.24
C SER A 107 -18.26 14.50 6.95
N ASN A 108 -18.43 13.26 6.45
CA ASN A 108 -19.76 12.68 6.25
C ASN A 108 -20.28 12.06 7.56
N ASN A 109 -21.61 12.10 7.73
CA ASN A 109 -22.31 11.63 8.93
C ASN A 109 -22.27 10.11 9.12
N TRP A 110 -21.79 9.38 8.12
CA TRP A 110 -21.52 7.94 8.19
C TRP A 110 -20.21 7.62 7.45
N HIS A 111 -20.21 6.96 6.28
CA HIS A 111 -18.99 6.55 5.60
C HIS A 111 -18.45 7.56 4.57
N GLY A 112 -17.15 7.49 4.29
CA GLY A 112 -16.55 8.27 3.20
C GLY A 112 -16.91 7.68 1.84
N ILE A 113 -16.38 6.50 1.53
CA ILE A 113 -16.63 5.77 0.28
C ILE A 113 -17.16 4.36 0.60
N VAL A 114 -18.32 4.00 0.03
CA VAL A 114 -19.02 2.74 0.27
C VAL A 114 -19.11 1.92 -1.01
N LEU A 115 -18.77 0.64 -0.92
CA LEU A 115 -19.07 -0.39 -1.91
C LEU A 115 -19.97 -1.44 -1.26
N GLU A 116 -21.15 -1.65 -1.81
CA GLU A 116 -22.08 -2.70 -1.37
C GLU A 116 -22.46 -3.60 -2.54
N ASN A 117 -22.39 -4.93 -2.35
CA ASN A 117 -22.68 -5.93 -3.38
C ASN A 117 -21.91 -5.66 -4.69
N SER A 118 -20.68 -5.12 -4.62
CA SER A 118 -19.96 -4.50 -5.74
C SER A 118 -18.59 -5.17 -5.94
N TRP A 119 -18.20 -5.40 -7.20
CA TRP A 119 -17.01 -6.19 -7.54
C TRP A 119 -16.25 -5.65 -8.76
N ASN A 120 -14.99 -6.02 -8.95
CA ASN A 120 -14.17 -5.55 -10.08
C ASN A 120 -14.10 -4.01 -10.20
N ASN A 121 -14.09 -3.27 -9.09
CA ASN A 121 -13.93 -1.81 -9.09
C ASN A 121 -12.51 -1.42 -8.66
N ASP A 122 -11.99 -0.35 -9.26
CA ASP A 122 -10.68 0.23 -8.96
C ASP A 122 -10.86 1.56 -8.23
N LEU A 123 -10.26 1.68 -7.05
CA LEU A 123 -10.25 2.87 -6.21
C LEU A 123 -8.80 3.32 -6.05
N ALA A 124 -8.41 4.40 -6.72
CA ALA A 124 -7.04 4.92 -6.72
C ALA A 124 -6.93 6.33 -6.13
N ASP A 125 -5.93 6.58 -5.29
CA ASP A 125 -5.56 7.93 -4.82
C ASP A 125 -6.72 8.72 -4.14
N ASN A 126 -7.74 8.05 -3.60
CA ASN A 126 -8.87 8.71 -2.93
C ASN A 126 -8.56 8.98 -1.45
N THR A 127 -9.08 10.08 -0.91
CA THR A 127 -8.99 10.42 0.51
C THR A 127 -10.36 10.31 1.18
N ALA A 128 -10.46 9.46 2.21
CA ALA A 128 -11.62 9.39 3.08
C ALA A 128 -11.24 9.82 4.51
N SER A 129 -11.62 11.04 4.91
CA SER A 129 -11.14 11.67 6.15
C SER A 129 -12.23 12.25 7.05
N SER A 130 -12.06 12.12 8.36
CA SER A 130 -12.95 12.73 9.37
C SER A 130 -14.45 12.34 9.24
N ASN A 131 -14.75 11.21 8.59
CA ASN A 131 -16.12 10.69 8.49
C ASN A 131 -16.52 10.04 9.83
N ARG A 132 -17.81 10.04 10.19
CA ARG A 132 -18.27 9.53 11.50
C ARG A 132 -18.18 8.00 11.62
N GLY A 133 -18.34 7.29 10.51
CA GLY A 133 -18.14 5.85 10.38
C GLY A 133 -16.73 5.52 9.93
N SER A 134 -16.56 4.43 9.17
CA SER A 134 -15.30 4.10 8.48
C SER A 134 -15.02 5.02 7.28
N GLY A 135 -13.75 5.19 6.93
CA GLY A 135 -13.33 5.92 5.73
C GLY A 135 -13.77 5.21 4.44
N PHE A 136 -13.28 3.98 4.25
CA PHE A 136 -13.72 3.07 3.19
C PHE A 136 -14.49 1.90 3.81
N TYR A 137 -15.66 1.60 3.26
CA TYR A 137 -16.51 0.49 3.71
C TYR A 137 -16.91 -0.40 2.53
N LEU A 138 -16.50 -1.66 2.57
CA LEU A 138 -16.82 -2.69 1.60
C LEU A 138 -17.72 -3.73 2.30
N SER A 139 -18.92 -3.96 1.77
CA SER A 139 -19.89 -4.93 2.30
C SER A 139 -20.32 -5.88 1.19
N ASN A 140 -20.20 -7.19 1.42
CA ASN A 140 -20.46 -8.24 0.42
C ASN A 140 -19.84 -7.91 -0.96
N SER A 141 -18.61 -7.40 -0.95
CA SER A 141 -17.94 -6.82 -2.12
C SER A 141 -16.58 -7.48 -2.30
N TRP A 142 -16.28 -8.00 -3.50
CA TRP A 142 -15.11 -8.85 -3.74
C TRP A 142 -14.38 -8.45 -5.03
N ASN A 143 -13.12 -8.85 -5.18
CA ASN A 143 -12.28 -8.57 -6.35
C ASN A 143 -12.19 -7.08 -6.72
N ASN A 144 -12.18 -6.18 -5.74
CA ASN A 144 -11.90 -4.74 -5.94
C ASN A 144 -10.43 -4.44 -5.62
N SER A 145 -9.85 -3.46 -6.31
CA SER A 145 -8.50 -2.94 -6.05
C SER A 145 -8.57 -1.57 -5.39
N LEU A 146 -7.97 -1.42 -4.22
CA LEU A 146 -7.84 -0.17 -3.48
C LEU A 146 -6.35 0.15 -3.40
N ALA A 147 -5.88 1.09 -4.21
CA ALA A 147 -4.47 1.49 -4.29
C ALA A 147 -4.24 2.97 -3.90
N TYR A 148 -3.19 3.26 -3.12
CA TYR A 148 -2.79 4.63 -2.73
C TYR A 148 -3.87 5.48 -2.01
N ASN A 149 -4.90 4.85 -1.45
CA ASN A 149 -5.96 5.58 -0.77
C ASN A 149 -5.55 5.98 0.64
N ILE A 150 -6.10 7.09 1.12
CA ILE A 150 -5.79 7.68 2.44
C ILE A 150 -7.06 7.63 3.30
N ALA A 151 -7.03 6.87 4.40
CA ALA A 151 -8.14 6.71 5.33
C ALA A 151 -7.75 7.20 6.73
N ILE A 152 -8.01 8.48 7.03
CA ILE A 152 -7.48 9.14 8.23
C ILE A 152 -8.54 9.80 9.12
N SER A 153 -8.33 9.73 10.43
CA SER A 153 -9.15 10.41 11.44
C SER A 153 -10.65 10.06 11.40
N ASN A 154 -11.02 8.89 10.88
CA ASN A 154 -12.42 8.46 10.80
C ASN A 154 -12.92 7.92 12.15
N GLY A 155 -14.22 8.07 12.40
CA GLY A 155 -14.89 7.74 13.66
C GLY A 155 -15.05 6.25 13.95
N GLN A 156 -14.80 5.39 12.95
CA GLN A 156 -14.61 3.95 13.10
C GLN A 156 -13.25 3.54 12.53
N ASN A 157 -13.20 2.75 11.45
CA ASN A 157 -11.98 2.18 10.88
C ASN A 157 -11.47 3.02 9.70
N GLY A 158 -10.20 2.85 9.32
CA GLY A 158 -9.71 3.40 8.05
C GLY A 158 -10.38 2.69 6.88
N PHE A 159 -10.07 1.40 6.73
CA PHE A 159 -10.68 0.48 5.78
C PHE A 159 -11.45 -0.61 6.54
N TYR A 160 -12.71 -0.85 6.19
CA TYR A 160 -13.51 -1.94 6.76
C TYR A 160 -14.13 -2.79 5.65
N LEU A 161 -13.76 -4.08 5.62
CA LEU A 161 -14.28 -5.09 4.71
C LEU A 161 -15.12 -6.09 5.51
N MET A 162 -16.38 -6.24 5.15
CA MET A 162 -17.35 -7.12 5.81
C MET A 162 -17.94 -8.10 4.80
N ASP A 163 -17.93 -9.39 5.11
CA ASP A 163 -18.44 -10.48 4.27
C ASP A 163 -17.89 -10.43 2.81
N SER A 164 -16.67 -9.92 2.65
CA SER A 164 -16.16 -9.40 1.38
C SER A 164 -15.31 -10.42 0.64
N TRP A 165 -15.93 -11.58 0.35
CA TRP A 165 -15.35 -12.68 -0.43
C TRP A 165 -16.43 -13.38 -1.26
N LYS A 166 -16.06 -13.87 -2.45
CA LYS A 166 -16.91 -14.78 -3.24
C LYS A 166 -16.07 -15.58 -4.22
N ASN A 167 -16.39 -16.86 -4.42
CA ASN A 167 -15.72 -17.74 -5.38
C ASN A 167 -14.16 -17.72 -5.25
N ASN A 168 -13.66 -17.72 -4.01
CA ASN A 168 -12.24 -17.56 -3.64
C ASN A 168 -11.56 -16.23 -4.04
N LEU A 169 -12.31 -15.24 -4.52
CA LEU A 169 -11.81 -13.88 -4.73
C LEU A 169 -12.01 -13.05 -3.45
N GLY A 170 -10.92 -12.46 -2.96
CA GLY A 170 -10.92 -11.41 -1.92
C GLY A 170 -10.75 -10.03 -2.55
N ASN A 171 -10.35 -9.03 -1.76
CA ASN A 171 -10.01 -7.69 -2.27
C ASN A 171 -8.50 -7.41 -2.14
N ASN A 172 -8.00 -6.48 -2.94
CA ASN A 172 -6.60 -6.10 -2.98
C ASN A 172 -6.43 -4.66 -2.43
N LEU A 173 -5.74 -4.49 -1.30
CA LEU A 173 -5.44 -3.21 -0.68
C LEU A 173 -3.92 -3.00 -0.70
N THR A 174 -3.45 -2.13 -1.60
CA THR A 174 -2.02 -1.86 -1.80
C THR A 174 -1.61 -0.40 -1.66
N ASP A 175 -0.43 -0.17 -1.07
CA ASP A 175 0.17 1.15 -0.90
C ASP A 175 -0.75 2.19 -0.19
N ASN A 176 -1.77 1.74 0.57
CA ASN A 176 -2.72 2.64 1.24
C ASN A 176 -2.17 3.16 2.57
N THR A 177 -2.68 4.31 3.01
CA THR A 177 -2.41 4.89 4.34
C THR A 177 -3.67 4.84 5.20
N ALA A 178 -3.57 4.25 6.40
CA ALA A 178 -4.67 4.20 7.36
C ALA A 178 -4.21 4.66 8.75
N GLY A 179 -4.63 5.85 9.20
CA GLY A 179 -4.15 6.33 10.49
C GLY A 179 -5.00 7.31 11.29
N SER A 180 -4.73 7.34 12.59
CA SER A 180 -5.50 8.13 13.58
C SER A 180 -7.00 7.83 13.62
N ASN A 181 -7.44 6.65 13.15
CA ASN A 181 -8.85 6.25 13.18
C ASN A 181 -9.26 5.78 14.59
N ASN A 182 -10.54 5.96 14.93
CA ASN A 182 -11.07 5.68 16.26
C ASN A 182 -11.24 4.18 16.60
N GLN A 183 -11.14 3.30 15.62
CA GLN A 183 -11.07 1.85 15.77
C GLN A 183 -9.76 1.32 15.17
N SER A 184 -9.82 0.37 14.23
CA SER A 184 -8.64 -0.23 13.60
C SER A 184 -8.27 0.47 12.30
N GLY A 185 -7.02 0.34 11.86
CA GLY A 185 -6.58 0.91 10.57
C GLY A 185 -7.20 0.19 9.38
N ILE A 186 -7.03 -1.14 9.35
CA ILE A 186 -7.67 -2.05 8.39
C ILE A 186 -8.39 -3.13 9.20
N TYR A 187 -9.69 -3.32 8.94
CA TYR A 187 -10.50 -4.36 9.58
C TYR A 187 -11.12 -5.28 8.51
N LEU A 188 -10.83 -6.58 8.61
CA LEU A 188 -11.47 -7.65 7.84
C LEU A 188 -12.40 -8.44 8.79
N LEU A 189 -13.71 -8.42 8.54
CA LEU A 189 -14.69 -9.30 9.17
C LEU A 189 -15.24 -10.27 8.14
N ASN A 190 -15.18 -11.57 8.43
CA ASN A 190 -15.66 -12.64 7.54
C ASN A 190 -15.13 -12.47 6.10
N SER A 191 -13.87 -12.07 5.89
CA SER A 191 -13.38 -11.63 4.57
C SER A 191 -12.11 -12.38 4.18
N TRP A 192 -12.24 -13.27 3.20
CA TRP A 192 -11.22 -14.26 2.83
C TRP A 192 -10.38 -13.84 1.63
N ASN A 193 -9.21 -14.47 1.46
CA ASN A 193 -8.31 -14.34 0.31
C ASN A 193 -7.92 -12.88 -0.02
N SER A 194 -7.92 -11.99 0.98
CA SER A 194 -7.64 -10.56 0.77
C SER A 194 -6.13 -10.30 0.83
N ASN A 195 -5.63 -9.46 -0.08
CA ASN A 195 -4.22 -9.06 -0.11
C ASN A 195 -4.09 -7.66 0.51
N LEU A 196 -3.26 -7.55 1.54
CA LEU A 196 -2.89 -6.31 2.21
C LEU A 196 -1.38 -6.14 2.00
N ALA A 197 -0.96 -5.35 1.01
CA ALA A 197 0.46 -5.16 0.69
C ALA A 197 0.93 -3.71 0.75
N ASN A 198 2.16 -3.49 1.24
CA ASN A 198 2.82 -2.17 1.28
C ASN A 198 2.08 -1.06 2.05
N ASN A 199 1.05 -1.37 2.86
CA ASN A 199 0.23 -0.34 3.51
C ASN A 199 0.96 0.28 4.71
N ALA A 200 0.76 1.59 4.92
CA ALA A 200 1.21 2.32 6.10
C ALA A 200 0.04 2.47 7.08
N VAL A 201 0.13 1.87 8.27
CA VAL A 201 -1.00 1.76 9.21
C VAL A 201 -0.59 2.18 10.62
N GLU A 202 -1.01 3.37 11.04
CA GLU A 202 -0.49 3.98 12.27
C GLU A 202 -1.46 4.76 13.14
N LEU A 203 -1.14 4.89 14.43
CA LEU A 203 -1.84 5.77 15.39
C LEU A 203 -3.33 5.44 15.58
N ASN A 204 -3.80 4.27 15.14
CA ASN A 204 -5.20 3.87 15.29
C ASN A 204 -5.49 3.44 16.75
N ASN A 205 -6.71 3.71 17.21
CA ASN A 205 -7.10 3.51 18.62
C ASN A 205 -7.29 2.05 19.03
N GLN A 206 -7.40 1.12 18.08
CA GLN A 206 -7.41 -0.32 18.30
C GLN A 206 -6.17 -0.95 17.63
N SER A 207 -6.37 -1.90 16.71
CA SER A 207 -5.27 -2.62 16.05
C SER A 207 -4.92 -1.97 14.72
N GLY A 208 -3.69 -2.18 14.24
CA GLY A 208 -3.31 -1.77 12.90
C GLY A 208 -4.11 -2.54 11.84
N ALA A 209 -3.86 -3.85 11.76
CA ALA A 209 -4.67 -4.79 10.99
C ALA A 209 -5.46 -5.72 11.94
N TYR A 210 -6.78 -5.76 11.82
CA TYR A 210 -7.64 -6.69 12.56
C TYR A 210 -8.34 -7.64 11.58
N LEU A 211 -8.21 -8.95 11.80
CA LEU A 211 -8.82 -10.00 10.99
C LEU A 211 -9.67 -10.88 11.91
N VAL A 212 -10.98 -10.94 11.64
CA VAL A 212 -11.95 -11.77 12.36
C VAL A 212 -12.60 -12.74 11.37
N ASN A 213 -12.60 -14.03 11.69
CA ASN A 213 -13.18 -15.10 10.86
C ASN A 213 -12.71 -15.04 9.38
N SER A 214 -11.43 -14.69 9.18
CA SER A 214 -10.90 -14.28 7.88
C SER A 214 -9.73 -15.19 7.47
N TRP A 215 -9.84 -15.86 6.31
CA TRP A 215 -8.96 -16.98 5.96
C TRP A 215 -8.14 -16.70 4.69
N ASN A 216 -6.96 -17.31 4.60
CA ASN A 216 -6.05 -17.26 3.44
C ASN A 216 -5.61 -15.85 3.02
N SER A 217 -5.68 -14.85 3.90
CA SER A 217 -5.27 -13.47 3.57
C SER A 217 -3.75 -13.33 3.52
N ASN A 218 -3.25 -12.42 2.68
CA ASN A 218 -1.83 -12.12 2.55
C ASN A 218 -1.53 -10.74 3.17
N LEU A 219 -0.63 -10.67 4.13
CA LEU A 219 -0.12 -9.44 4.75
C LEU A 219 1.37 -9.37 4.43
N ALA A 220 1.76 -8.55 3.46
CA ALA A 220 3.14 -8.43 3.01
C ALA A 220 3.62 -6.97 2.97
N ASN A 221 4.88 -6.71 3.32
CA ASN A 221 5.51 -5.39 3.14
C ASN A 221 4.83 -4.22 3.89
N ASN A 222 3.91 -4.45 4.82
CA ASN A 222 3.19 -3.37 5.50
C ASN A 222 4.06 -2.77 6.62
N THR A 223 3.93 -1.46 6.84
CA THR A 223 4.50 -0.78 8.02
C THR A 223 3.37 -0.46 8.98
N ILE A 224 3.36 -1.13 10.13
CA ILE A 224 2.26 -1.09 11.09
C ILE A 224 2.80 -0.67 12.46
N SER A 225 2.54 0.57 12.86
CA SER A 225 3.23 1.22 13.98
C SER A 225 2.33 2.08 14.88
N SER A 226 2.66 2.17 16.17
CA SER A 226 1.99 3.08 17.11
C SER A 226 0.46 2.89 17.25
N ASN A 227 -0.07 1.72 16.91
CA ASN A 227 -1.48 1.37 17.12
C ASN A 227 -1.68 0.90 18.58
N LYS A 228 -2.78 1.31 19.22
CA LYS A 228 -2.91 1.24 20.70
C LYS A 228 -3.14 -0.16 21.27
N GLN A 229 -3.85 -1.03 20.56
CA GLN A 229 -4.17 -2.40 21.03
C GLN A 229 -3.14 -3.42 20.56
N SER A 230 -2.92 -3.49 19.25
CA SER A 230 -1.92 -4.39 18.64
C SER A 230 -1.48 -3.91 17.26
N GLY A 231 -0.35 -4.42 16.75
CA GLY A 231 -0.01 -4.30 15.33
C GLY A 231 -0.98 -5.12 14.46
N VAL A 232 -1.00 -6.44 14.66
CA VAL A 232 -1.92 -7.37 14.00
C VAL A 232 -2.73 -8.20 15.01
N TYR A 233 -4.06 -8.20 14.87
CA TYR A 233 -4.95 -9.05 15.64
C TYR A 233 -5.61 -10.07 14.71
N LEU A 234 -5.39 -11.36 14.97
CA LEU A 234 -6.10 -12.48 14.33
C LEU A 234 -7.08 -13.13 15.32
N GLU A 235 -8.37 -13.15 14.98
CA GLU A 235 -9.40 -13.92 15.69
C GLU A 235 -10.14 -14.85 14.73
N ASP A 236 -10.32 -16.13 15.10
CA ASP A 236 -10.93 -17.19 14.26
C ASP A 236 -10.41 -17.24 12.81
N SER A 237 -9.14 -16.89 12.63
CA SER A 237 -8.53 -16.69 11.32
C SER A 237 -7.48 -17.77 11.06
N TRP A 238 -7.42 -18.28 9.82
CA TRP A 238 -6.60 -19.43 9.46
C TRP A 238 -5.86 -19.25 8.14
N ASN A 239 -4.70 -19.89 8.04
CA ASN A 239 -3.91 -20.04 6.82
C ASN A 239 -3.43 -18.72 6.16
N SER A 240 -3.42 -17.61 6.89
CA SER A 240 -2.92 -16.33 6.36
C SER A 240 -1.39 -16.36 6.18
N ASN A 241 -0.87 -15.68 5.17
CA ASN A 241 0.57 -15.46 4.99
C ASN A 241 0.91 -14.08 5.55
N VAL A 242 1.87 -13.98 6.47
CA VAL A 242 2.29 -12.72 7.12
C VAL A 242 3.81 -12.64 7.09
N TYR A 243 4.39 -11.89 6.15
CA TYR A 243 5.85 -11.83 5.97
C TYR A 243 6.32 -10.45 5.50
N ASN A 244 7.60 -10.15 5.74
CA ASN A 244 8.25 -8.90 5.35
C ASN A 244 7.53 -7.62 5.81
N ASN A 245 6.76 -7.68 6.91
CA ASN A 245 6.14 -6.50 7.51
C ASN A 245 7.03 -5.88 8.60
N VAL A 246 6.88 -4.59 8.86
CA VAL A 246 7.40 -3.92 10.06
C VAL A 246 6.27 -3.78 11.06
N PHE A 247 6.37 -4.47 12.20
CA PHE A 247 5.50 -4.27 13.35
C PHE A 247 6.25 -3.47 14.41
N ASN A 248 5.82 -2.24 14.70
CA ASN A 248 6.44 -1.37 15.69
C ASN A 248 5.41 -0.73 16.64
N ASN A 249 4.87 -1.55 17.54
CA ASN A 249 3.80 -1.19 18.47
C ASN A 249 4.19 -1.68 19.88
N THR A 250 3.58 -1.11 20.93
CA THR A 250 3.83 -1.57 22.32
C THR A 250 3.45 -3.05 22.48
N ASN A 251 2.39 -3.48 21.80
CA ASN A 251 2.05 -4.88 21.57
C ASN A 251 1.98 -5.12 20.05
N ASN A 252 2.78 -6.04 19.50
CA ASN A 252 2.80 -6.24 18.05
C ASN A 252 1.72 -7.18 17.52
N PHE A 253 1.24 -8.12 18.34
CA PHE A 253 0.28 -9.11 17.88
C PHE A 253 -0.74 -9.49 18.96
N GLN A 254 -1.91 -9.94 18.51
CA GLN A 254 -2.90 -10.62 19.34
C GLN A 254 -3.47 -11.79 18.52
N ILE A 255 -3.50 -12.99 19.11
CA ILE A 255 -3.94 -14.20 18.39
C ILE A 255 -4.95 -14.94 19.28
N ILE A 256 -6.18 -15.05 18.80
CA ILE A 256 -7.27 -15.77 19.49
C ILE A 256 -7.82 -16.83 18.55
N ARG A 257 -7.78 -18.10 18.98
CA ARG A 257 -8.36 -19.28 18.29
C ARG A 257 -7.88 -19.52 16.85
N SER A 258 -6.89 -18.74 16.40
CA SER A 258 -6.34 -18.66 15.04
C SER A 258 -5.10 -19.54 14.89
N LYS A 259 -4.95 -20.25 13.76
CA LYS A 259 -3.89 -21.27 13.55
C LYS A 259 -3.42 -21.35 12.10
N ASN A 260 -2.35 -22.10 11.85
CA ASN A 260 -1.83 -22.44 10.52
C ASN A 260 -1.39 -21.25 9.64
N SER A 261 -1.38 -20.03 10.17
CA SER A 261 -0.82 -18.87 9.49
C SER A 261 0.70 -19.04 9.34
N LYS A 262 1.23 -18.67 8.17
CA LYS A 262 2.67 -18.71 7.88
C LYS A 262 3.25 -17.33 8.16
N TRP A 263 4.16 -17.25 9.12
CA TRP A 263 4.76 -15.99 9.57
C TRP A 263 6.09 -15.66 8.88
N ASN A 264 6.50 -16.45 7.89
CA ASN A 264 7.69 -16.22 7.08
C ASN A 264 7.60 -16.95 5.73
N LEU A 265 8.32 -16.43 4.73
CA LEU A 265 8.74 -17.16 3.53
C LEU A 265 9.98 -18.02 3.84
N PRO A 266 10.35 -19.00 2.99
CA PRO A 266 11.72 -19.52 2.95
C PRO A 266 12.73 -18.39 2.73
N LYS A 267 13.94 -18.50 3.28
CA LYS A 267 15.04 -17.53 3.07
C LYS A 267 15.30 -17.38 1.56
N THR A 268 14.90 -16.25 1.00
CA THR A 268 14.86 -16.02 -0.46
C THR A 268 15.65 -14.75 -0.78
N PRO A 269 16.62 -14.77 -1.72
CA PRO A 269 17.34 -13.57 -2.13
C PRO A 269 16.38 -12.48 -2.63
N GLY A 270 16.47 -11.29 -2.07
CA GLY A 270 15.57 -10.17 -2.38
C GLY A 270 15.60 -9.11 -1.28
N LYS A 271 15.52 -7.83 -1.67
CA LYS A 271 15.56 -6.73 -0.70
C LYS A 271 14.33 -6.78 0.20
N ASN A 272 14.55 -6.91 1.51
CA ASN A 272 13.49 -6.90 2.52
C ASN A 272 13.11 -5.48 2.96
N ILE A 273 12.02 -5.36 3.74
CA ILE A 273 11.43 -4.06 4.13
C ILE A 273 12.36 -3.19 4.96
N VAL A 274 13.27 -3.79 5.75
CA VAL A 274 14.29 -3.06 6.52
C VAL A 274 15.60 -2.85 5.74
N GLY A 275 15.68 -3.31 4.49
CA GLY A 275 16.77 -3.05 3.57
C GLY A 275 17.86 -4.13 3.48
N GLY A 276 17.72 -5.24 4.21
CA GLY A 276 18.59 -6.41 4.10
C GLY A 276 18.41 -7.19 2.79
N PHE A 277 19.30 -8.15 2.53
CA PHE A 277 19.42 -8.82 1.23
C PHE A 277 18.55 -10.07 1.04
N PHE A 278 17.89 -10.56 2.09
CA PHE A 278 17.03 -11.73 2.03
C PHE A 278 15.63 -11.44 2.57
N LEU A 279 14.61 -11.92 1.85
CA LEU A 279 13.25 -12.09 2.34
C LEU A 279 13.19 -13.30 3.28
N GLY A 280 12.34 -13.17 4.31
CA GLY A 280 12.10 -14.21 5.30
C GLY A 280 10.79 -13.95 6.04
N GLY A 281 10.90 -13.68 7.34
CA GLY A 281 9.83 -13.32 8.25
C GLY A 281 9.55 -11.83 8.31
N ASN A 282 9.14 -11.36 9.49
CA ASN A 282 8.76 -9.98 9.77
C ASN A 282 9.79 -9.29 10.68
N PHE A 283 9.77 -7.97 10.70
CA PHE A 283 10.56 -7.15 11.60
C PHE A 283 9.72 -6.76 12.83
N TRP A 284 10.04 -7.35 13.98
CA TRP A 284 9.34 -7.19 15.26
C TRP A 284 10.04 -6.16 16.15
N ALA A 285 9.71 -4.89 15.95
CA ALA A 285 10.23 -3.76 16.71
C ALA A 285 9.37 -3.41 17.93
N ASN A 286 9.93 -2.63 18.85
CA ASN A 286 9.19 -1.95 19.90
C ASN A 286 9.54 -0.44 19.86
N PRO A 287 8.60 0.47 20.15
CA PRO A 287 8.88 1.91 20.16
C PRO A 287 10.02 2.34 21.11
N MET A 288 10.34 1.54 22.13
CA MET A 288 11.46 1.77 23.05
C MET A 288 12.81 1.20 22.56
N GLY A 289 12.87 0.63 21.35
CA GLY A 289 14.09 0.03 20.79
C GLY A 289 14.38 -1.41 21.27
N THR A 290 13.48 -2.01 22.05
CA THR A 290 13.65 -3.31 22.72
C THR A 290 12.93 -4.46 22.02
N GLY A 291 12.50 -4.28 20.76
CA GLY A 291 11.83 -5.33 19.99
C GLY A 291 12.74 -6.53 19.73
N PHE A 292 12.14 -7.70 19.48
CA PHE A 292 12.87 -8.92 19.18
C PHE A 292 13.84 -8.71 18.02
N SER A 293 13.37 -8.17 16.89
CA SER A 293 14.21 -7.90 15.71
C SER A 293 15.23 -6.78 15.90
N GLN A 294 15.07 -5.93 16.92
CA GLN A 294 16.03 -4.87 17.26
C GLN A 294 17.16 -5.36 18.17
N THR A 295 16.97 -6.51 18.82
CA THR A 295 17.88 -7.05 19.85
C THR A 295 18.34 -8.49 19.59
N CYS A 296 17.77 -9.15 18.57
CA CYS A 296 18.16 -10.49 18.18
C CYS A 296 19.61 -10.55 17.69
N LYS A 297 20.18 -11.75 17.78
CA LYS A 297 21.48 -12.06 17.22
C LYS A 297 21.31 -12.45 15.75
N ASP A 298 22.15 -11.87 14.90
CA ASP A 298 22.39 -12.20 13.50
C ASP A 298 23.91 -12.48 13.42
N ALA A 299 24.30 -13.75 13.37
CA ALA A 299 25.71 -14.15 13.46
C ALA A 299 26.44 -14.14 12.13
N ASP A 300 25.74 -14.46 11.05
CA ASP A 300 26.31 -14.56 9.70
C ASP A 300 26.18 -13.25 8.89
N GLY A 301 25.43 -12.28 9.41
CA GLY A 301 25.27 -10.94 8.85
C GLY A 301 24.31 -10.90 7.67
N ASP A 302 23.36 -11.83 7.59
CA ASP A 302 22.44 -11.97 6.46
C ASP A 302 21.21 -11.03 6.55
N GLY A 303 20.95 -10.42 7.70
CA GLY A 303 19.77 -9.59 7.97
C GLY A 303 18.56 -10.36 8.50
N ILE A 304 18.75 -11.58 9.02
CA ILE A 304 17.75 -12.47 9.63
C ILE A 304 18.25 -12.88 11.03
N CYS A 305 17.34 -12.95 12.00
CA CYS A 305 17.67 -13.41 13.35
C CYS A 305 17.99 -14.91 13.36
N ASP A 306 19.10 -15.30 14.01
CA ASP A 306 19.52 -16.69 14.24
C ASP A 306 18.44 -17.55 14.94
N SER A 307 17.56 -16.90 15.70
CA SER A 307 16.51 -17.52 16.51
C SER A 307 15.10 -17.22 15.98
N PRO A 308 14.19 -18.21 15.97
CA PRO A 308 12.80 -17.97 15.60
C PRO A 308 12.08 -17.12 16.66
N TYR A 309 11.09 -16.34 16.23
CA TYR A 309 10.18 -15.64 17.13
C TYR A 309 8.89 -16.45 17.27
N VAL A 310 8.62 -16.93 18.49
CA VAL A 310 7.44 -17.74 18.82
C VAL A 310 6.34 -16.81 19.31
N LEU A 311 5.25 -16.69 18.54
CA LEU A 311 4.07 -15.91 18.92
C LEU A 311 3.14 -16.75 19.81
N ASP A 312 2.92 -18.02 19.42
CA ASP A 312 2.33 -19.07 20.25
C ASP A 312 2.76 -20.48 19.74
N ASN A 313 2.23 -21.54 20.37
CA ASN A 313 2.55 -22.95 20.04
C ASN A 313 2.26 -23.37 18.59
N SER A 314 1.47 -22.59 17.84
CA SER A 314 1.06 -22.82 16.46
C SER A 314 1.44 -21.69 15.49
N ASN A 315 1.88 -20.55 16.00
CA ASN A 315 2.24 -19.35 15.25
C ASN A 315 3.70 -18.98 15.55
N ILE A 316 4.60 -19.26 14.61
CA ILE A 316 6.05 -19.06 14.76
C ILE A 316 6.59 -18.41 13.49
N ASP A 317 7.21 -17.25 13.65
CA ASP A 317 8.07 -16.65 12.62
C ASP A 317 9.44 -17.32 12.70
N ARG A 318 9.77 -18.13 11.69
CA ARG A 318 11.01 -18.93 11.70
C ARG A 318 12.23 -18.21 11.15
N LEU A 319 12.04 -17.05 10.51
CA LEU A 319 13.12 -16.27 9.92
C LEU A 319 12.90 -14.76 10.18
N PRO A 320 12.74 -14.31 11.45
CA PRO A 320 12.45 -12.91 11.73
C PRO A 320 13.55 -12.01 11.16
N LEU A 321 13.19 -10.86 10.59
CA LEU A 321 14.20 -9.95 10.04
C LEU A 321 15.01 -9.33 11.18
N ALA A 322 16.32 -9.20 11.01
CA ALA A 322 17.20 -8.53 11.97
C ALA A 322 17.34 -7.03 11.67
N LEU A 323 17.87 -6.26 12.63
CA LEU A 323 18.09 -4.81 12.47
C LEU A 323 19.22 -4.55 11.48
N TRP A 324 18.86 -4.22 10.24
CA TRP A 324 19.81 -3.91 9.18
C TRP A 324 20.39 -2.50 9.33
N VAL A 325 21.51 -2.39 10.06
CA VAL A 325 22.28 -1.15 10.12
C VAL A 325 23.12 -1.02 8.85
N SER A 326 22.66 -0.20 7.90
CA SER A 326 23.42 0.14 6.69
C SER A 326 24.69 0.94 7.06
N THR A 327 25.76 0.22 7.36
CA THR A 327 27.10 0.79 7.54
C THR A 327 27.60 1.29 6.19
N SER A 328 27.40 2.58 5.93
CA SER A 328 27.98 3.27 4.78
C SER A 328 29.51 3.30 4.91
N GLY A 329 30.18 2.20 4.54
CA GLY A 329 31.63 2.13 4.69
C GLY A 329 32.33 0.77 4.72
N THR A 330 31.83 -0.30 4.10
CA THR A 330 32.71 -1.36 3.52
C THR A 330 31.96 -2.24 2.52
N THR A 331 32.44 -2.30 1.29
CA THR A 331 32.00 -3.31 0.31
C THR A 331 32.69 -4.66 0.60
N SER A 332 32.08 -5.50 1.43
CA SER A 332 32.35 -6.94 1.41
C SER A 332 31.35 -7.61 0.47
N THR A 333 31.77 -7.87 -0.76
CA THR A 333 31.04 -8.74 -1.69
C THR A 333 30.88 -10.13 -1.06
N PRO A 334 29.69 -10.75 -1.06
CA PRO A 334 29.54 -12.14 -0.62
C PRO A 334 30.38 -13.04 -1.54
N VAL A 335 31.32 -13.77 -0.96
CA VAL A 335 32.18 -14.71 -1.69
C VAL A 335 31.36 -15.92 -2.11
N SER A 336 31.25 -16.13 -3.42
CA SER A 336 30.64 -17.33 -3.99
C SER A 336 31.54 -18.55 -3.70
N THR A 337 31.25 -19.31 -2.65
CA THR A 337 31.93 -20.58 -2.39
C THR A 337 31.46 -21.63 -3.39
N SER A 338 32.24 -21.81 -4.46
CA SER A 338 32.05 -22.91 -5.41
C SER A 338 32.16 -24.26 -4.70
N THR A 339 31.10 -25.06 -4.76
CA THR A 339 31.10 -26.44 -4.30
C THR A 339 32.05 -27.29 -5.16
N PRO A 340 33.02 -28.02 -4.59
CA PRO A 340 33.80 -28.98 -5.34
C PRO A 340 32.94 -30.23 -5.61
N THR A 341 32.88 -30.63 -6.87
CA THR A 341 32.27 -31.89 -7.31
C THR A 341 33.16 -33.08 -6.94
N SER A 342 32.58 -34.12 -6.32
CA SER A 342 33.20 -35.45 -6.23
C SER A 342 32.16 -36.54 -6.48
N SER A 343 32.45 -37.39 -7.46
CA SER A 343 31.67 -38.58 -7.82
C SER A 343 31.97 -39.74 -6.84
N PRO A 344 31.09 -40.74 -6.68
CA PRO A 344 31.15 -41.66 -5.55
C PRO A 344 32.13 -42.83 -5.75
N GLY A 345 32.74 -43.30 -4.66
CA GLY A 345 33.64 -44.46 -4.68
C GLY A 345 33.89 -45.10 -3.31
N SER A 346 33.37 -46.32 -3.13
CA SER A 346 33.83 -47.39 -2.22
C SER A 346 34.06 -47.10 -0.71
N THR A 347 33.15 -47.62 0.11
CA THR A 347 33.44 -48.30 1.39
C THR A 347 34.44 -49.47 1.20
N PRO A 348 35.22 -49.92 2.21
CA PRO A 348 34.62 -50.74 3.29
C PRO A 348 35.32 -50.80 4.69
N THR A 349 34.61 -51.45 5.63
CA THR A 349 35.09 -52.22 6.81
C THR A 349 35.52 -51.54 8.14
N VAL A 350 34.63 -51.71 9.14
CA VAL A 350 34.74 -51.92 10.62
C VAL A 350 36.13 -52.42 11.14
N THR A 351 36.63 -52.20 12.38
CA THR A 351 36.10 -52.53 13.74
C THR A 351 37.01 -51.91 14.88
N PRO A 352 36.89 -52.16 16.22
CA PRO A 352 36.53 -51.09 17.18
C PRO A 352 37.46 -50.95 18.44
N THR A 353 36.89 -50.51 19.58
CA THR A 353 37.41 -50.46 20.99
C THR A 353 38.34 -49.26 21.32
N SER A 354 38.34 -48.65 22.52
CA SER A 354 37.74 -49.05 23.81
C SER A 354 37.26 -47.91 24.72
N THR A 355 36.22 -48.24 25.49
CA THR A 355 35.59 -47.59 26.66
C THR A 355 36.52 -47.02 27.74
N ALA A 356 36.08 -45.96 28.42
CA ALA A 356 36.26 -45.80 29.87
C ALA A 356 35.04 -45.09 30.49
N THR A 357 34.43 -45.71 31.49
CA THR A 357 33.22 -45.24 32.19
C THR A 357 33.54 -45.04 33.67
N SER A 358 32.95 -44.05 34.34
CA SER A 358 32.74 -44.10 35.79
C SER A 358 31.43 -43.44 36.21
N ILE A 359 30.81 -44.00 37.25
CA ILE A 359 29.40 -43.82 37.68
C ILE A 359 29.38 -43.37 39.15
N SER A 360 28.42 -42.50 39.52
CA SER A 360 27.66 -42.55 40.81
C SER A 360 26.65 -41.38 40.87
N THR A 361 25.33 -41.61 40.78
CA THR A 361 24.36 -41.75 41.90
C THR A 361 24.30 -40.54 42.86
N SER A 362 23.16 -39.88 43.10
CA SER A 362 21.95 -40.44 43.75
C SER A 362 20.70 -39.51 43.65
N ILE A 363 19.51 -40.05 43.94
CA ILE A 363 18.21 -39.35 44.08
C ILE A 363 17.73 -39.49 45.55
N PRO A 364 16.98 -38.53 46.11
CA PRO A 364 15.53 -38.72 46.36
C PRO A 364 14.68 -37.49 45.91
N THR A 365 13.49 -37.59 45.31
CA THR A 365 12.14 -37.80 45.92
C THR A 365 11.85 -36.98 47.19
N SER A 366 10.65 -36.43 47.45
CA SER A 366 9.35 -36.39 46.76
C SER A 366 8.74 -34.97 46.89
N THR A 367 7.48 -34.58 46.62
CA THR A 367 6.16 -35.25 46.47
C THR A 367 5.21 -34.38 45.61
N ALA A 368 3.90 -34.67 45.57
CA ALA A 368 2.87 -33.89 44.86
C ALA A 368 1.59 -33.69 45.71
N THR A 369 0.82 -32.64 45.39
CA THR A 369 -0.65 -32.46 45.60
C THR A 369 -1.03 -31.08 45.00
N SER A 370 -2.23 -30.77 44.50
CA SER A 370 -3.42 -31.55 44.10
C SER A 370 -4.36 -30.63 43.28
N SER A 371 -5.08 -31.16 42.30
CA SER A 371 -6.25 -30.48 41.71
C SER A 371 -7.50 -30.68 42.60
N PRO A 372 -8.52 -29.81 42.51
CA PRO A 372 -9.76 -30.24 41.84
C PRO A 372 -10.36 -29.18 40.89
N ALA A 373 -11.43 -29.57 40.18
CA ALA A 373 -12.01 -28.85 39.05
C ALA A 373 -13.33 -28.10 39.34
N SER A 374 -13.64 -27.11 38.47
CA SER A 374 -14.98 -26.63 38.02
C SER A 374 -16.09 -26.40 39.08
N THR A 375 -16.72 -25.22 39.17
CA THR A 375 -17.76 -24.75 38.22
C THR A 375 -18.24 -23.31 38.53
N SER A 376 -19.02 -22.74 37.61
CA SER A 376 -20.02 -21.65 37.76
C SER A 376 -19.58 -20.18 37.74
N THR A 377 -20.31 -19.42 36.93
CA THR A 377 -20.28 -17.96 36.70
C THR A 377 -21.13 -17.21 37.73
N PRO A 378 -20.89 -15.89 37.90
CA PRO A 378 -22.01 -14.95 38.05
C PRO A 378 -21.97 -13.77 37.07
N THR A 379 -23.14 -13.21 36.82
CA THR A 379 -23.48 -12.12 35.89
C THR A 379 -23.45 -10.71 36.53
N GLY A 380 -23.30 -9.66 35.71
CA GLY A 380 -23.54 -8.25 36.10
C GLY A 380 -22.99 -7.22 35.08
N THR A 381 -23.65 -6.94 33.96
CA THR A 381 -24.68 -5.87 33.72
C THR A 381 -24.16 -4.46 33.39
N SER A 382 -24.34 -4.02 32.15
CA SER A 382 -24.55 -2.63 31.66
C SER A 382 -24.82 -2.68 30.14
N SER A 383 -26.06 -2.92 29.70
CA SER A 383 -27.10 -1.93 29.34
C SER A 383 -26.89 -1.20 27.99
N GLN A 384 -27.37 -1.81 26.90
CA GLN A 384 -27.86 -1.07 25.72
C GLN A 384 -29.27 -0.51 26.00
N PRO A 385 -29.67 0.59 25.35
CA PRO A 385 -31.04 0.81 24.90
C PRO A 385 -31.20 0.33 23.45
N ALA A 386 -32.23 -0.47 23.21
CA ALA A 386 -32.64 -0.86 21.86
C ALA A 386 -33.61 0.16 21.25
N ASN A 387 -33.67 0.23 19.92
CA ASN A 387 -34.96 0.16 19.24
C ASN A 387 -34.84 -0.54 17.88
N SER A 388 -35.80 -1.39 17.58
CA SER A 388 -35.89 -2.22 16.37
C SER A 388 -36.77 -1.55 15.31
N THR A 389 -36.80 -2.06 14.07
CA THR A 389 -37.84 -2.95 13.51
C THR A 389 -37.58 -3.12 11.98
N PRO A 390 -38.21 -4.04 11.23
CA PRO A 390 -37.70 -5.42 11.12
C PRO A 390 -37.50 -5.91 9.67
N ILE A 391 -36.70 -6.96 9.47
CA ILE A 391 -36.61 -7.69 8.19
C ILE A 391 -37.41 -9.00 8.31
N PRO A 392 -38.34 -9.34 7.38
CA PRO A 392 -39.04 -10.62 7.40
C PRO A 392 -38.12 -11.76 6.97
N ASN A 393 -38.18 -12.87 7.70
CA ASN A 393 -37.58 -14.15 7.31
C ASN A 393 -38.65 -15.03 6.64
N SER A 394 -38.31 -15.72 5.55
CA SER A 394 -39.08 -16.86 5.04
C SER A 394 -38.16 -17.94 4.48
N THR A 395 -38.15 -19.09 5.14
CA THR A 395 -37.31 -20.26 4.81
C THR A 395 -37.96 -21.20 3.79
N ASN A 396 -37.11 -21.84 2.98
CA ASN A 396 -37.29 -23.10 2.25
C ASN A 396 -38.32 -23.17 1.09
N THR A 397 -37.81 -23.49 -0.10
CA THR A 397 -38.08 -24.79 -0.75
C THR A 397 -36.99 -25.21 -1.74
N SER A 398 -36.58 -26.49 -1.61
CA SER A 398 -36.10 -27.44 -2.65
C SER A 398 -34.95 -27.12 -3.62
N ASP A 399 -33.95 -28.01 -3.54
CA ASP A 399 -32.98 -28.47 -4.54
C ASP A 399 -33.25 -28.15 -6.03
N ILE A 400 -32.23 -27.62 -6.70
CA ILE A 400 -31.90 -27.98 -8.08
C ILE A 400 -30.38 -28.23 -8.20
N THR A 401 -30.01 -29.47 -8.51
CA THR A 401 -28.66 -29.86 -8.93
C THR A 401 -28.56 -29.97 -10.45
N LEU A 402 -27.76 -29.12 -11.09
CA LEU A 402 -27.22 -29.29 -12.46
C LEU A 402 -25.90 -28.49 -12.54
N SER A 403 -24.72 -29.11 -12.50
CA SER A 403 -24.05 -29.92 -13.53
C SER A 403 -23.46 -29.12 -14.69
N THR A 404 -22.15 -29.28 -14.88
CA THR A 404 -21.30 -28.77 -15.97
C THR A 404 -21.76 -29.15 -17.38
N ALA A 405 -21.60 -28.25 -18.36
CA ALA A 405 -20.98 -28.52 -19.67
C ALA A 405 -20.95 -27.26 -20.56
N ALA A 406 -20.11 -27.27 -21.61
CA ALA A 406 -19.86 -26.16 -22.51
C ALA A 406 -20.67 -26.22 -23.83
N ASN A 407 -20.48 -25.17 -24.65
CA ASN A 407 -20.74 -25.04 -26.09
C ASN A 407 -22.19 -24.82 -26.58
N ALA A 408 -22.40 -23.59 -27.09
CA ALA A 408 -23.12 -23.35 -28.33
C ALA A 408 -22.44 -22.19 -29.11
N SER A 409 -21.93 -22.49 -30.30
CA SER A 409 -21.69 -21.53 -31.40
C SER A 409 -23.02 -21.30 -32.16
N ASP A 410 -23.26 -20.31 -33.03
CA ASP A 410 -22.50 -19.19 -33.63
C ASP A 410 -23.53 -18.03 -33.83
N GLY A 411 -23.20 -16.78 -34.18
CA GLY A 411 -21.94 -16.18 -34.65
C GLY A 411 -22.13 -14.71 -35.06
N SER A 412 -21.27 -14.19 -35.95
CA SER A 412 -21.07 -12.75 -36.29
C SER A 412 -20.56 -11.91 -35.12
N GLY A 413 -19.34 -11.40 -35.27
CA GLY A 413 -18.60 -10.78 -34.16
C GLY A 413 -18.29 -9.30 -34.38
N GLU A 414 -18.26 -8.59 -33.27
CA GLU A 414 -17.36 -7.45 -33.04
C GLU A 414 -16.56 -7.77 -31.76
N GLY A 415 -15.31 -7.31 -31.68
CA GLY A 415 -14.30 -7.89 -30.80
C GLY A 415 -14.62 -7.82 -29.30
N SER A 416 -14.49 -8.95 -28.61
CA SER A 416 -14.44 -9.00 -27.15
C SER A 416 -13.14 -8.39 -26.64
N GLY A 417 -13.13 -7.08 -26.40
CA GLY A 417 -12.01 -6.38 -25.77
C GLY A 417 -11.70 -6.91 -24.37
N CYS A 418 -10.48 -6.67 -23.88
CA CYS A 418 -10.07 -7.12 -22.56
C CYS A 418 -10.94 -6.46 -21.49
N GLY A 419 -11.74 -7.24 -20.76
CA GLY A 419 -12.71 -6.78 -19.75
C GLY A 419 -12.11 -6.20 -18.45
N GLY A 420 -10.91 -5.64 -18.53
CA GLY A 420 -10.13 -5.04 -17.43
C GLY A 420 -8.65 -4.97 -17.82
N GLY A 421 -8.11 -3.76 -18.02
CA GLY A 421 -6.70 -3.58 -18.37
C GLY A 421 -6.25 -2.13 -18.44
N ALA A 422 -4.94 -1.92 -18.24
CA ALA A 422 -4.15 -0.68 -18.32
C ALA A 422 -4.93 0.64 -18.23
N ILE A 423 -5.42 0.93 -17.03
CA ILE A 423 -6.20 2.12 -16.71
C ILE A 423 -5.27 3.30 -16.43
N THR A 424 -5.63 4.49 -16.93
CA THR A 424 -4.91 5.74 -16.61
C THR A 424 -4.88 5.98 -15.10
N ARG A 425 -3.70 6.35 -14.57
CA ARG A 425 -3.54 6.92 -13.22
C ARG A 425 -3.15 8.40 -13.27
N GLU A 426 -3.42 9.04 -14.40
CA GLU A 426 -3.09 10.43 -14.68
C GLU A 426 -4.35 11.27 -14.80
N ASN A 427 -4.28 12.51 -14.35
CA ASN A 427 -5.33 13.50 -14.62
C ASN A 427 -5.49 13.64 -16.14
N LEU A 428 -6.69 13.36 -16.66
CA LEU A 428 -6.97 13.40 -18.10
C LEU A 428 -6.59 14.74 -18.75
N ASN A 429 -6.71 15.85 -18.01
CA ASN A 429 -6.32 17.17 -18.48
C ASN A 429 -4.80 17.33 -18.66
N ASN A 430 -3.99 16.52 -17.98
CA ASN A 430 -2.54 16.44 -18.14
C ASN A 430 -2.09 15.50 -19.28
N ILE A 431 -2.97 14.66 -19.82
CA ILE A 431 -2.64 13.78 -20.96
C ILE A 431 -2.63 14.62 -22.25
N LYS A 432 -1.50 14.64 -22.96
CA LYS A 432 -1.34 15.26 -24.29
C LYS A 432 -1.80 14.31 -25.39
N GLN A 433 -1.44 13.04 -25.29
CA GLN A 433 -1.72 11.99 -26.26
C GLN A 433 -1.67 10.62 -25.58
N HIS A 434 -2.43 9.64 -26.04
CA HIS A 434 -2.30 8.26 -25.56
C HIS A 434 -2.55 7.22 -26.65
N GLU A 435 -2.06 6.00 -26.44
CA GLU A 435 -2.33 4.84 -27.27
C GLU A 435 -2.49 3.60 -26.37
N SER A 436 -3.51 2.78 -26.67
CA SER A 436 -3.74 1.50 -26.01
C SER A 436 -3.55 0.34 -26.99
N LYS A 437 -3.06 -0.80 -26.49
CA LYS A 437 -2.89 -2.06 -27.23
C LYS A 437 -3.33 -3.22 -26.36
N GLU A 438 -4.11 -4.14 -26.91
CA GLU A 438 -4.47 -5.40 -26.25
C GLU A 438 -3.62 -6.55 -26.80
N MET A 439 -3.26 -7.49 -25.93
CA MET A 439 -2.50 -8.69 -26.31
C MET A 439 -2.89 -9.87 -25.42
N GLN A 440 -2.95 -11.07 -25.99
CA GLN A 440 -3.00 -12.31 -25.21
C GLN A 440 -1.60 -12.62 -24.69
N ILE A 441 -1.40 -12.58 -23.38
CA ILE A 441 -0.13 -12.90 -22.73
C ILE A 441 -0.09 -14.37 -22.36
N SER A 442 0.88 -15.05 -22.97
CA SER A 442 1.43 -16.33 -22.50
C SER A 442 2.84 -16.12 -21.95
N ALA A 443 3.31 -17.06 -21.12
CA ALA A 443 4.66 -17.02 -20.57
C ALA A 443 5.72 -16.99 -21.69
N GLY A 444 6.64 -16.02 -21.64
CA GLY A 444 7.58 -15.74 -22.72
C GLY A 444 7.78 -14.24 -22.98
N ALA A 445 8.42 -13.88 -24.09
CA ALA A 445 8.70 -12.48 -24.43
C ALA A 445 7.46 -11.76 -24.98
N ILE A 446 7.07 -10.66 -24.34
CA ILE A 446 5.94 -9.81 -24.68
C ILE A 446 6.46 -8.43 -25.10
N ILE A 447 5.93 -7.88 -26.19
CA ILE A 447 6.31 -6.56 -26.72
C ILE A 447 5.06 -5.83 -27.20
N TYR A 448 4.68 -4.78 -26.47
CA TYR A 448 3.69 -3.81 -26.93
C TYR A 448 4.39 -2.74 -27.78
N ARG A 449 3.92 -2.56 -29.02
CA ARG A 449 4.42 -1.57 -29.97
C ARG A 449 3.43 -0.41 -30.07
N PHE A 450 3.90 0.79 -29.78
CA PHE A 450 3.14 2.03 -29.89
C PHE A 450 3.53 2.72 -31.20
N THR A 451 2.51 3.06 -31.99
CA THR A 451 2.60 3.47 -33.39
C THR A 451 2.08 4.88 -33.65
N THR A 452 1.24 5.42 -32.76
CA THR A 452 0.68 6.78 -32.90
C THR A 452 1.39 7.80 -32.01
N LEU A 453 2.20 7.35 -31.04
CA LEU A 453 2.93 8.22 -30.11
C LEU A 453 4.30 8.64 -30.65
N ASP A 454 4.61 9.94 -30.55
CA ASP A 454 5.90 10.50 -30.96
C ASP A 454 7.05 10.03 -30.06
N ILE A 455 6.78 9.87 -28.76
CA ILE A 455 7.79 9.58 -27.72
C ILE A 455 7.92 8.08 -27.47
N VAL A 456 6.87 7.41 -27.02
CA VAL A 456 6.91 6.00 -26.61
C VAL A 456 6.80 5.10 -27.86
N LYS A 457 7.72 4.16 -28.03
CA LYS A 457 7.76 3.24 -29.19
C LYS A 457 7.52 1.79 -28.82
N GLU A 458 8.14 1.31 -27.74
CA GLU A 458 7.92 -0.06 -27.24
C GLU A 458 7.87 -0.10 -25.72
N ALA A 459 7.05 -1.02 -25.19
CA ALA A 459 7.17 -1.54 -23.84
C ALA A 459 7.27 -3.07 -23.94
N GLY A 460 8.37 -3.65 -23.45
CA GLY A 460 8.62 -5.09 -23.57
C GLY A 460 9.11 -5.70 -22.26
N PHE A 461 8.80 -6.97 -22.04
CA PHE A 461 9.13 -7.74 -20.83
C PHE A 461 9.02 -9.24 -21.10
N THR A 462 9.50 -10.07 -20.18
CA THR A 462 9.21 -11.50 -20.14
C THR A 462 8.03 -11.74 -19.20
N ALA A 463 6.91 -12.29 -19.68
CA ALA A 463 5.86 -12.80 -18.81
C ALA A 463 6.30 -14.13 -18.18
N ASN A 464 6.19 -14.23 -16.86
CA ASN A 464 6.56 -15.42 -16.08
C ASN A 464 5.37 -16.40 -15.92
N THR A 465 4.17 -15.96 -16.27
CA THR A 465 2.89 -16.68 -16.15
C THR A 465 2.00 -16.40 -17.36
N ASP A 466 1.07 -17.31 -17.66
CA ASP A 466 -0.02 -17.07 -18.61
C ASP A 466 -1.10 -16.21 -17.94
N GLU A 467 -1.52 -15.13 -18.60
CA GLU A 467 -2.39 -14.10 -18.00
C GLU A 467 -3.61 -13.76 -18.88
N GLY A 468 -3.67 -14.30 -20.10
CA GLY A 468 -4.78 -14.06 -21.02
C GLY A 468 -4.77 -12.63 -21.57
N CYS A 469 -5.95 -12.01 -21.70
CA CYS A 469 -6.10 -10.70 -22.33
C CYS A 469 -5.56 -9.58 -21.42
N VAL A 470 -4.43 -8.98 -21.79
CA VAL A 470 -3.81 -7.88 -21.06
C VAL A 470 -3.67 -6.68 -21.98
N MET A 471 -4.22 -5.53 -21.55
CA MET A 471 -4.01 -4.25 -22.22
C MET A 471 -2.73 -3.59 -21.72
N ALA A 472 -2.04 -2.87 -22.60
CA ALA A 472 -1.06 -1.84 -22.27
C ALA A 472 -1.56 -0.48 -22.77
N ARG A 473 -1.23 0.59 -22.03
CA ARG A 473 -1.58 1.98 -22.34
C ARG A 473 -0.37 2.86 -22.13
N ALA A 474 0.02 3.63 -23.14
CA ALA A 474 1.07 4.64 -23.04
C ALA A 474 0.46 6.04 -23.19
N GLU A 475 0.96 6.99 -22.42
CA GLU A 475 0.41 8.35 -22.29
C GLU A 475 1.54 9.36 -22.34
N VAL A 476 1.57 10.26 -23.32
CA VAL A 476 2.48 11.42 -23.33
C VAL A 476 1.78 12.57 -22.60
N LEU A 477 2.47 13.25 -21.70
CA LEU A 477 1.88 14.26 -20.83
C LEU A 477 2.15 15.69 -21.29
N LYS A 478 1.37 16.64 -20.78
CA LYS A 478 1.52 18.10 -20.98
C LYS A 478 2.48 18.70 -19.96
N GLY A 479 2.60 18.10 -18.78
CA GLY A 479 3.52 18.48 -17.71
C GLY A 479 3.82 17.31 -16.78
N ARG A 480 4.35 17.63 -15.60
CA ARG A 480 4.73 16.66 -14.56
C ARG A 480 3.58 15.68 -14.23
N PRO A 481 3.83 14.36 -14.08
CA PRO A 481 2.81 13.40 -13.70
C PRO A 481 2.15 13.77 -12.37
N THR A 482 0.84 13.54 -12.25
CA THR A 482 0.05 13.89 -11.06
C THR A 482 0.65 13.31 -9.78
N ARG A 483 1.14 12.06 -9.85
CA ARG A 483 1.73 11.32 -8.71
C ARG A 483 3.12 11.81 -8.26
N ALA A 484 3.81 12.64 -9.03
CA ALA A 484 5.15 13.10 -8.67
C ALA A 484 5.10 14.20 -7.59
N THR A 485 5.96 14.12 -6.59
CA THR A 485 6.12 15.15 -5.55
C THR A 485 7.23 16.16 -5.87
N SER A 486 8.09 15.84 -6.84
CA SER A 486 9.21 16.66 -7.31
C SER A 486 9.24 16.72 -8.83
N ASP A 487 9.72 17.85 -9.37
CA ASP A 487 9.80 18.11 -10.80
C ASP A 487 11.21 17.81 -11.34
N VAL A 488 11.27 17.38 -12.60
CA VAL A 488 12.50 17.20 -13.38
C VAL A 488 12.54 18.33 -14.41
N PRO A 489 13.46 19.31 -14.27
CA PRO A 489 13.52 20.45 -15.16
C PRO A 489 13.65 20.04 -16.64
N ASP A 490 12.89 20.72 -17.49
CA ASP A 490 12.87 20.55 -18.96
C ASP A 490 12.60 19.12 -19.46
N ALA A 491 12.00 18.26 -18.63
CA ALA A 491 11.76 16.87 -18.97
C ALA A 491 10.52 16.64 -19.84
N ILE A 492 10.60 15.65 -20.72
CA ILE A 492 9.43 15.10 -21.41
C ILE A 492 8.85 13.98 -20.56
N TYR A 493 7.60 14.14 -20.13
CA TYR A 493 6.91 13.19 -19.27
C TYR A 493 5.99 12.25 -20.04
N PHE A 494 5.99 10.98 -19.63
CA PHE A 494 5.07 9.98 -20.14
C PHE A 494 4.79 8.88 -19.11
N ASN A 495 3.63 8.22 -19.22
CA ASN A 495 3.30 7.03 -18.44
C ASN A 495 3.24 5.80 -19.35
N ILE A 496 3.49 4.62 -18.78
CA ILE A 496 3.13 3.34 -19.36
C ILE A 496 2.45 2.50 -18.27
N TRP A 497 1.25 2.02 -18.55
CA TRP A 497 0.46 1.12 -17.71
C TRP A 497 0.31 -0.21 -18.44
N ILE A 498 0.50 -1.35 -17.77
CA ILE A 498 0.27 -2.69 -18.34
C ILE A 498 -0.54 -3.51 -17.36
N GLY A 499 -1.65 -4.08 -17.84
CA GLY A 499 -2.63 -4.84 -17.07
C GLY A 499 -3.41 -4.01 -16.05
N ALA A 500 -4.20 -4.71 -15.22
CA ALA A 500 -4.79 -4.12 -14.03
C ALA A 500 -3.69 -3.57 -13.08
N PRO A 501 -4.03 -2.74 -12.08
CA PRO A 501 -3.07 -2.28 -11.08
C PRO A 501 -2.15 -3.39 -10.57
N GLU A 502 -0.87 -3.04 -10.39
CA GLU A 502 0.26 -3.92 -10.04
C GLU A 502 0.78 -4.88 -11.13
N TYR A 503 0.02 -5.27 -12.16
CA TYR A 503 0.52 -6.27 -13.12
C TYR A 503 1.87 -5.85 -13.75
N GLY A 504 1.92 -4.65 -14.32
CA GLY A 504 3.12 -4.02 -14.87
C GLY A 504 4.25 -3.70 -13.87
N GLU A 505 4.07 -3.95 -12.58
CA GLU A 505 5.09 -3.78 -11.53
C GLU A 505 5.31 -5.05 -10.67
N SER A 506 4.62 -6.14 -11.00
CA SER A 506 4.59 -7.38 -10.23
C SER A 506 5.74 -8.34 -10.57
N SER A 507 5.95 -9.34 -9.73
CA SER A 507 6.84 -10.48 -9.99
C SER A 507 6.40 -11.36 -11.18
N LYS A 508 5.23 -11.12 -11.77
CA LYS A 508 4.74 -11.81 -12.98
C LYS A 508 5.48 -11.35 -14.24
N ILE A 509 6.21 -10.24 -14.20
CA ILE A 509 7.02 -9.77 -15.32
C ILE A 509 8.51 -9.74 -14.97
N GLY A 510 9.36 -10.14 -15.92
CA GLY A 510 10.81 -10.16 -15.83
C GLY A 510 11.47 -9.25 -16.86
N ALA A 511 12.62 -8.68 -16.50
CA ALA A 511 13.45 -7.81 -17.36
C ALA A 511 12.68 -6.76 -18.21
N PRO A 512 11.75 -5.98 -17.62
CA PRO A 512 10.99 -4.99 -18.37
C PRO A 512 11.91 -3.89 -18.94
N TYR A 513 11.55 -3.39 -20.12
CA TYR A 513 12.26 -2.33 -20.82
C TYR A 513 11.31 -1.43 -21.60
N ILE A 514 11.78 -0.23 -21.91
CA ILE A 514 11.10 0.75 -22.75
C ILE A 514 12.02 1.15 -23.90
N VAL A 515 11.44 1.31 -25.10
CA VAL A 515 12.07 2.01 -26.22
C VAL A 515 11.32 3.32 -26.44
N PHE A 516 12.06 4.43 -26.48
CA PHE A 516 11.51 5.76 -26.63
C PHE A 516 12.36 6.61 -27.58
N SER A 517 11.74 7.65 -28.13
CA SER A 517 12.37 8.63 -29.01
C SER A 517 12.43 10.01 -28.36
N VAL A 518 13.47 10.77 -28.69
CA VAL A 518 13.71 12.14 -28.23
C VAL A 518 13.58 13.07 -29.43
N PRO A 519 12.51 13.89 -29.53
CA PRO A 519 12.37 14.88 -30.59
C PRO A 519 13.50 15.91 -30.54
N ASP A 520 13.94 16.40 -31.69
CA ASP A 520 14.93 17.49 -31.79
C ASP A 520 16.22 17.25 -30.97
N GLU A 521 16.69 15.99 -30.95
CA GLU A 521 17.96 15.61 -30.32
C GLU A 521 19.13 16.40 -30.93
N LYS A 522 19.96 17.00 -30.08
CA LYS A 522 21.17 17.74 -30.49
C LYS A 522 22.40 16.84 -30.43
N ASP A 523 23.38 17.12 -31.29
CA ASP A 523 24.68 16.44 -31.23
C ASP A 523 25.32 16.59 -29.84
N ASN A 524 25.79 15.47 -29.27
CA ASN A 524 26.30 15.33 -27.90
C ASN A 524 25.32 15.66 -26.75
N GLU A 525 24.01 15.67 -26.97
CA GLU A 525 23.01 15.76 -25.88
C GLU A 525 23.02 14.48 -25.00
N THR A 526 23.08 14.64 -23.68
CA THR A 526 23.00 13.51 -22.74
C THR A 526 21.53 13.23 -22.39
N VAL A 527 21.03 12.07 -22.79
CA VAL A 527 19.65 11.63 -22.56
C VAL A 527 19.61 10.55 -21.48
N ASN A 528 18.93 10.83 -20.37
CA ASN A 528 18.65 9.86 -19.32
C ASN A 528 17.13 9.65 -19.19
N LEU A 529 16.69 8.40 -19.06
CA LEU A 529 15.33 8.07 -18.64
C LEU A 529 15.26 7.93 -17.11
N LEU A 530 14.40 8.71 -16.48
CA LEU A 530 14.08 8.58 -15.06
C LEU A 530 12.75 7.85 -14.89
N MET A 531 12.64 6.99 -13.88
CA MET A 531 11.39 6.35 -13.46
C MET A 531 10.94 6.91 -12.10
N LEU A 532 9.65 7.24 -11.98
CA LEU A 532 9.05 7.64 -10.71
C LEU A 532 8.75 6.39 -9.86
N LYS A 533 9.30 6.36 -8.64
CA LYS A 533 8.79 5.57 -7.51
C LYS A 533 8.43 6.55 -6.40
N ASP A 534 9.00 6.42 -5.19
CA ASP A 534 8.90 7.45 -4.15
C ASP A 534 9.66 8.75 -4.53
N SER A 535 10.59 8.63 -5.47
CA SER A 535 11.38 9.71 -6.07
C SER A 535 11.80 9.32 -7.49
N TRP A 536 12.40 10.25 -8.23
CA TRP A 536 12.93 9.99 -9.57
C TRP A 536 14.24 9.19 -9.52
N ILE A 537 14.22 8.00 -10.13
CA ILE A 537 15.36 7.08 -10.19
C ILE A 537 15.92 7.07 -11.61
N ASP A 538 17.22 7.36 -11.76
CA ASP A 538 17.93 7.30 -13.04
C ASP A 538 18.09 5.86 -13.54
N LEU A 539 17.69 5.60 -14.79
CA LEU A 539 17.80 4.31 -15.45
C LEU A 539 18.94 4.33 -16.47
N LYS A 540 19.73 3.25 -16.50
CA LYS A 540 20.75 3.05 -17.52
C LYS A 540 20.10 3.07 -18.91
N THR A 541 20.38 4.13 -19.64
CA THR A 541 19.79 4.46 -20.94
C THR A 541 20.84 4.23 -22.03
N GLU A 542 20.47 3.54 -23.10
CA GLU A 542 21.34 3.14 -24.21
C GLU A 542 20.79 3.70 -25.53
N LYS A 543 21.64 4.38 -26.30
CA LYS A 543 21.26 4.88 -27.64
C LYS A 543 21.31 3.73 -28.64
N ILE A 544 20.16 3.39 -29.23
CA ILE A 544 20.03 2.27 -30.17
C ILE A 544 19.80 2.73 -31.63
N GLY A 545 19.61 4.03 -31.85
CA GLY A 545 19.49 4.64 -33.18
C GLY A 545 19.44 6.17 -33.10
N PRO A 546 19.33 6.87 -34.25
CA PRO A 546 19.12 8.33 -34.28
C PRO A 546 17.89 8.71 -33.45
N GLY A 547 18.04 9.62 -32.49
CA GLY A 547 16.97 10.05 -31.58
C GLY A 547 16.29 8.94 -30.79
N THR A 548 16.81 7.71 -30.75
CA THR A 548 16.06 6.52 -30.25
C THR A 548 16.88 5.72 -29.25
N TYR A 549 16.24 5.43 -28.11
CA TYR A 549 16.87 4.94 -26.90
C TYR A 549 16.13 3.76 -26.31
N LYS A 550 16.87 2.90 -25.59
CA LYS A 550 16.33 1.79 -24.80
C LYS A 550 16.79 1.92 -23.35
N ALA A 551 15.91 1.64 -22.41
CA ALA A 551 16.25 1.55 -20.98
C ALA A 551 15.53 0.35 -20.34
N TYR A 552 16.24 -0.39 -19.48
CA TYR A 552 15.63 -1.43 -18.64
C TYR A 552 15.07 -0.79 -17.37
N THR A 553 13.87 -1.20 -16.97
CA THR A 553 13.07 -0.57 -15.91
C THR A 553 12.88 -1.50 -14.71
N ARG A 554 12.14 -1.03 -13.69
CA ARG A 554 11.65 -1.84 -12.56
C ARG A 554 10.12 -1.92 -12.58
N GLY A 555 9.60 -2.29 -13.75
CA GLY A 555 8.18 -2.25 -14.08
C GLY A 555 7.79 -1.04 -14.93
N PHE A 556 6.49 -0.81 -15.06
CA PHE A 556 5.89 0.26 -15.85
C PHE A 556 5.10 1.21 -14.95
N GLY A 557 5.30 2.52 -15.15
CA GLY A 557 4.67 3.57 -14.37
C GLY A 557 4.89 4.93 -15.04
N SER A 558 5.17 5.96 -14.25
CA SER A 558 5.50 7.30 -14.76
C SER A 558 7.01 7.48 -15.01
N PHE A 559 7.34 8.15 -16.11
CA PHE A 559 8.71 8.35 -16.59
C PHE A 559 8.96 9.80 -17.01
N ALA A 560 10.24 10.20 -16.98
CA ALA A 560 10.72 11.51 -17.40
C ALA A 560 12.00 11.36 -18.24
N ILE A 561 12.05 11.99 -19.41
CA ILE A 561 13.26 12.07 -20.24
C ILE A 561 14.00 13.35 -19.86
N ALA A 562 15.14 13.23 -19.18
CA ALA A 562 16.01 14.35 -18.82
C ALA A 562 17.10 14.55 -19.89
N ARG A 563 17.32 15.81 -20.31
CA ARG A 563 18.17 16.20 -21.45
C ARG A 563 19.55 16.77 -21.09
N THR A 564 19.86 16.85 -19.80
CA THR A 564 21.21 17.14 -19.29
C THR A 564 21.42 16.38 -17.99
N HIS A 565 22.68 16.27 -17.53
CA HIS A 565 22.99 15.72 -16.21
C HIS A 565 22.35 16.59 -15.09
N VAL A 566 21.14 16.23 -14.68
CA VAL A 566 20.65 16.57 -13.34
C VAL A 566 21.55 15.83 -12.36
N LYS A 567 22.56 16.52 -11.84
CA LYS A 567 23.18 16.12 -10.58
C LYS A 567 22.07 16.19 -9.54
N LEU A 568 21.48 15.03 -9.21
CA LEU A 568 20.56 14.85 -8.09
C LEU A 568 21.35 15.03 -6.78
N SER A 569 21.74 16.27 -6.49
CA SER A 569 22.23 16.68 -5.18
C SER A 569 21.07 16.50 -4.21
N LYS A 570 21.24 15.59 -3.24
CA LYS A 570 20.30 15.25 -2.16
C LYS A 570 19.36 16.40 -1.82
N ILE A 571 18.13 16.36 -2.36
CA ILE A 571 17.04 17.16 -1.83
C ILE A 571 16.54 16.40 -0.60
N LEU A 572 17.01 16.83 0.57
CA LEU A 572 16.42 16.43 1.84
C LEU A 572 15.02 17.10 1.92
N PRO A 573 13.98 16.43 2.46
CA PRO A 573 12.68 17.08 2.63
C PRO A 573 12.81 18.33 3.49
N GLU A 574 12.33 19.46 2.97
CA GLU A 574 12.22 20.69 3.75
C GLU A 574 11.12 20.48 4.80
N VAL A 575 11.51 20.31 6.06
CA VAL A 575 10.56 20.09 7.16
C VAL A 575 9.75 21.36 7.36
N LEU A 576 8.48 21.31 6.98
CA LEU A 576 7.48 22.32 7.28
C LEU A 576 7.37 22.48 8.81
N THR A 577 8.05 23.48 9.37
CA THR A 577 7.81 23.92 10.75
C THR A 577 6.47 24.63 10.82
N SER A 578 5.40 23.90 11.10
CA SER A 578 4.09 24.48 11.36
C SER A 578 4.10 25.19 12.73
N SER A 579 3.57 26.41 12.77
CA SER A 579 3.47 27.21 13.98
C SER A 579 2.44 26.60 14.94
N ALA A 580 2.91 25.95 16.01
CA ALA A 580 2.04 25.49 17.08
C ALA A 580 1.58 26.67 17.96
N VAL A 581 0.31 27.04 17.85
CA VAL A 581 -0.35 27.98 18.76
C VAL A 581 -0.51 27.31 20.13
N SER A 582 -0.06 27.97 21.18
CA SER A 582 -0.14 27.48 22.56
C SER A 582 -1.52 27.75 23.18
N PRO A 583 -2.23 26.75 23.74
CA PRO A 583 -3.37 26.98 24.63
C PRO A 583 -2.87 27.14 26.08
N ALA A 584 -3.39 28.14 26.79
CA ALA A 584 -3.09 28.37 28.20
C ALA A 584 -4.07 27.63 29.11
N VAL A 585 -3.57 26.87 30.09
CA VAL A 585 -4.30 26.55 31.35
C VAL A 585 -3.33 26.59 32.54
N THR A 586 -3.80 27.23 33.61
CA THR A 586 -3.09 27.48 34.88
C THR A 586 -2.89 26.21 35.72
N VAL A 587 -1.77 26.11 36.44
CA VAL A 587 -1.58 25.13 37.52
C VAL A 587 -1.15 25.85 38.81
N VAL A 588 -1.76 25.47 39.94
CA VAL A 588 -1.54 26.03 41.27
C VAL A 588 -0.43 25.26 42.01
N ALA A 589 0.25 25.94 42.94
CA ALA A 589 1.51 25.51 43.56
C ALA A 589 1.41 24.33 44.55
N ASP A 590 2.57 23.70 44.82
CA ASP A 590 2.94 23.23 46.17
C ASP A 590 4.47 23.31 46.42
N VAL A 591 4.93 23.06 47.65
CA VAL A 591 6.05 23.77 48.31
C VAL A 591 7.24 22.91 48.79
N SER A 592 8.47 23.47 48.69
CA SER A 592 9.75 23.07 49.36
C SER A 592 10.43 21.75 48.93
N ALA A 593 11.74 21.50 49.08
CA ALA A 593 12.81 22.13 49.90
C ALA A 593 14.21 22.13 49.16
N PRO A 594 15.32 22.67 49.71
CA PRO A 594 16.41 23.30 48.91
C PRO A 594 17.67 22.46 48.62
N LEU A 595 18.50 22.95 47.67
CA LEU A 595 19.87 22.49 47.38
C LEU A 595 20.91 23.63 47.55
N LYS A 596 22.15 23.23 47.88
CA LYS A 596 23.24 24.11 48.38
C LYS A 596 23.84 25.09 47.33
N PRO A 597 24.37 26.25 47.76
CA PRO A 597 25.04 27.20 46.87
C PRO A 597 26.43 26.73 46.40
N ILE A 598 26.78 27.12 45.17
CA ILE A 598 28.06 26.81 44.51
C ILE A 598 29.17 27.73 45.01
N ASN A 599 30.39 27.19 45.17
CA ASN A 599 31.53 27.92 45.73
C ASN A 599 32.13 28.93 44.73
N LEU A 600 31.81 30.21 44.91
CA LEU A 600 32.20 31.33 44.06
C LEU A 600 33.73 31.48 43.91
N ALA A 601 34.52 31.05 44.90
CA ALA A 601 35.98 31.12 44.86
C ALA A 601 36.57 30.28 43.71
N LEU A 602 35.97 29.14 43.38
CA LEU A 602 36.46 28.26 42.30
C LEU A 602 36.28 28.91 40.91
N ILE A 603 35.19 29.65 40.73
CA ILE A 603 34.86 30.36 39.49
C ILE A 603 35.85 31.52 39.25
N LEU A 604 36.19 32.26 40.30
CA LEU A 604 37.15 33.37 40.22
C LEU A 604 38.58 32.89 39.92
N VAL A 605 39.00 31.74 40.47
CA VAL A 605 40.29 31.12 40.14
C VAL A 605 40.35 30.72 38.66
N LEU A 606 39.28 30.10 38.13
CA LEU A 606 39.19 29.72 36.71
C LEU A 606 39.27 30.93 35.77
N LEU A 607 38.60 32.04 36.11
CA LEU A 607 38.68 33.30 35.35
C LEU A 607 40.08 33.94 35.38
N GLY A 608 40.78 33.85 36.53
CA GLY A 608 42.18 34.30 36.65
C GLY A 608 43.15 33.51 35.78
N VAL A 609 43.01 32.18 35.74
CA VAL A 609 43.82 31.33 34.86
C VAL A 609 43.53 31.62 33.38
N LEU A 610 42.26 31.77 33.00
CA LEU A 610 41.88 32.03 31.61
C LEU A 610 42.44 33.37 31.10
N THR A 611 42.42 34.42 31.94
CA THR A 611 42.97 35.74 31.60
C THR A 611 44.49 35.73 31.50
N ALA A 612 45.20 34.99 32.37
CA ALA A 612 46.65 34.80 32.27
C ALA A 612 47.06 34.07 30.97
N VAL A 613 46.32 33.03 30.58
CA VAL A 613 46.55 32.30 29.32
C VAL A 613 46.34 33.20 28.10
N VAL A 614 45.26 33.99 28.06
CA VAL A 614 45.01 34.96 26.97
C VAL A 614 46.10 36.04 26.90
N TYR A 615 46.63 36.50 28.04
CA TYR A 615 47.73 37.46 28.08
C TYR A 615 49.04 36.88 27.52
N LEU A 616 49.41 35.65 27.91
CA LEU A 616 50.58 34.93 27.39
C LEU A 616 50.48 34.69 25.88
N LEU A 617 49.32 34.24 25.39
CA LEU A 617 49.08 34.04 23.95
C LEU A 617 49.13 35.33 23.13
N ARG A 618 48.73 36.48 23.72
CA ARG A 618 48.90 37.79 23.08
C ARG A 618 50.37 38.24 23.02
N ARG A 619 51.16 38.01 24.08
CA ARG A 619 52.61 38.33 24.07
C ARG A 619 53.38 37.50 23.04
N LEU A 620 53.04 36.21 22.87
CA LEU A 620 53.70 35.32 21.91
C LEU A 620 53.44 35.68 20.43
N LYS A 621 52.43 36.51 20.13
CA LYS A 621 52.14 37.02 18.78
C LYS A 621 52.91 38.31 18.39
N ILE A 622 53.72 38.87 19.29
CA ILE A 622 54.45 40.14 19.05
C ILE A 622 55.96 39.90 18.80
N GLN A 623 56.41 38.64 18.76
CA GLN A 623 57.80 38.26 18.42
C GLN A 623 57.90 37.19 17.32
N LYS A 624 57.11 37.35 16.25
CA LYS A 624 57.30 36.70 14.95
C LYS A 624 57.00 37.70 13.83
#